data_AF-A0A354IDH0-F1
#
_entry.id   AF-A0A354IDH0-F1
#
_cell.length_a   1.000
_cell.length_b   1.000
_cell.length_c   1.000
_cell.angle_alpha   90.00
_cell.angle_beta   90.00
_cell.angle_gamma   90.00
#
_symmetry.space_group_name_H-M   'P 1'
#
loop_
_entity.id
_entity.type
_entity.pdbx_description
1 polymer ?
#
loop_
_entity_poly.entity_id
_entity_poly.type
_entity_poly.pdbx_seq_one_letter_code
_entity_poly.pdbx_strand_id
1 'polypeptide(L)'
;MTQTAQTGFSPEEQFFLQVLRDHVHGRDTAPPPDGLNWDRLARLAHSQQVSGIVYVQCRAWLRDSEAVRTQLHEEFYSAVYYAVSRREDIRALETAFTAADIPFLLVKGAEVQSCYPVPQLRTMGDTDVLIHPRDRARADALLKAQGYTCTVECPAVWSYRRGPVKYEVHDHMIYEPVIGDVDYAAYFERAWEHVRPLADSSRVQLDESCHFLYLITHTAKHLVNKGYGFRPFLDLVFLCRSAGERMDWTWIAQELRALRLERF
;
A
#
# COMPACT_ATOMS: atom_id res chain seq x y z
N MET A 1 -1.88 -0.40 -41.67
CA MET A 1 -2.27 0.87 -41.03
C MET A 1 -3.10 0.50 -39.81
N THR A 2 -2.45 0.41 -38.66
CA THR A 2 -3.09 0.08 -37.38
C THR A 2 -3.84 1.32 -36.92
N GLN A 3 -5.18 1.28 -36.95
CA GLN A 3 -6.01 2.28 -36.30
C GLN A 3 -5.70 2.23 -34.79
N THR A 4 -4.95 3.23 -34.29
CA THR A 4 -4.93 3.54 -32.87
C THR A 4 -6.35 3.91 -32.47
N ALA A 5 -7.00 3.03 -31.70
CA ALA A 5 -8.22 3.38 -31.00
C ALA A 5 -7.97 4.68 -30.24
N GLN A 6 -8.77 5.71 -30.48
CA GLN A 6 -8.75 6.91 -29.65
C GLN A 6 -9.17 6.48 -28.25
N THR A 7 -8.18 6.24 -27.40
CA THR A 7 -8.37 6.03 -25.98
C THR A 7 -9.08 7.28 -25.47
N GLY A 8 -10.27 7.18 -24.89
CA GLY A 8 -11.06 8.34 -24.40
C GLY A 8 -10.40 9.17 -23.29
N PHE A 9 -9.10 9.00 -23.06
CA PHE A 9 -8.26 9.71 -22.11
C PHE A 9 -7.75 11.03 -22.69
N SER A 10 -7.78 12.06 -21.86
CA SER A 10 -7.13 13.35 -22.11
C SER A 10 -5.59 13.23 -22.22
N PRO A 11 -4.91 14.23 -22.82
CA PRO A 11 -3.46 14.28 -22.87
C PRO A 11 -2.80 14.13 -21.49
N GLU A 12 -3.38 14.71 -20.43
CA GLU A 12 -2.86 14.61 -19.07
C GLU A 12 -2.97 13.19 -18.49
N GLU A 13 -4.08 12.49 -18.76
CA GLU A 13 -4.27 11.10 -18.31
C GLU A 13 -3.32 10.15 -19.04
N GLN A 14 -3.13 10.35 -20.36
CA GLN A 14 -2.18 9.56 -21.14
C GLN A 14 -0.75 9.78 -20.64
N PHE A 15 -0.36 11.04 -20.42
CA PHE A 15 0.97 11.37 -19.89
C PHE A 15 1.17 10.86 -18.46
N PHE A 16 0.15 10.96 -17.61
CA PHE A 16 0.17 10.39 -16.25
C PHE A 16 0.42 8.87 -16.27
N LEU A 17 -0.30 8.12 -17.11
CA LEU A 17 -0.11 6.68 -17.26
C LEU A 17 1.29 6.35 -17.80
N GLN A 18 1.80 7.16 -18.73
CA GLN A 18 3.17 7.04 -19.21
C GLN A 18 4.18 7.23 -18.06
N VAL A 19 4.02 8.27 -17.23
CA VAL A 19 4.88 8.54 -16.07
C VAL A 19 4.91 7.35 -15.12
N LEU A 20 3.75 6.79 -14.77
CA LEU A 20 3.68 5.62 -13.90
C LEU A 20 4.32 4.38 -14.53
N ARG A 21 4.06 4.13 -15.82
CA ARG A 21 4.69 3.03 -16.56
C ARG A 21 6.21 3.17 -16.57
N ASP A 22 6.72 4.35 -16.88
CA ASP A 22 8.15 4.60 -16.98
C ASP A 22 8.83 4.47 -15.61
N HIS A 23 8.19 4.97 -14.54
CA HIS A 23 8.64 4.72 -13.16
C HIS A 23 8.66 3.23 -12.81
N VAL A 24 7.58 2.50 -13.11
CA VAL A 24 7.50 1.05 -12.91
C VAL A 24 8.66 0.37 -13.61
N HIS A 25 8.98 0.72 -14.86
CA HIS A 25 10.10 0.14 -15.61
C HIS A 25 11.49 0.72 -15.28
N GLY A 26 11.61 1.63 -14.31
CA GLY A 26 12.88 2.21 -13.89
C GLY A 26 13.58 3.02 -14.97
N ARG A 27 12.81 3.68 -15.84
CA ARG A 27 13.34 4.50 -16.94
C ARG A 27 12.83 5.93 -16.85
N ASP A 28 13.58 6.86 -17.44
CA ASP A 28 13.19 8.26 -17.52
C ASP A 28 11.94 8.43 -18.39
N THR A 29 11.01 9.27 -17.96
CA THR A 29 9.83 9.63 -18.75
C THR A 29 10.28 10.51 -19.94
N ALA A 30 9.73 10.27 -21.12
CA ALA A 30 9.96 11.15 -22.27
C ALA A 30 9.43 12.58 -22.01
N PRO A 31 9.89 13.59 -22.78
CA PRO A 31 9.37 14.95 -22.65
C PRO A 31 7.84 15.03 -22.74
N PRO A 32 7.21 15.94 -21.99
CA PRO A 32 5.76 16.14 -22.01
C PRO A 32 5.26 16.57 -23.39
N PRO A 33 4.01 16.24 -23.75
CA PRO A 33 3.41 16.74 -24.98
C PRO A 33 3.21 18.26 -24.92
N ASP A 34 3.20 18.90 -26.10
CA ASP A 34 2.94 20.34 -26.21
C ASP A 34 1.56 20.70 -25.63
N GLY A 35 1.51 21.80 -24.89
CA GLY A 35 0.26 22.31 -24.29
C GLY A 35 -0.27 21.49 -23.11
N LEU A 36 0.51 20.56 -22.55
CA LEU A 36 0.13 19.79 -21.35
C LEU A 36 -0.29 20.71 -20.21
N ASN A 37 -1.47 20.47 -19.62
CA ASN A 37 -1.92 21.21 -18.45
C ASN A 37 -1.30 20.63 -17.16
N TRP A 38 -0.21 21.24 -16.70
CA TRP A 38 0.51 20.82 -15.49
C TRP A 38 -0.33 20.86 -14.23
N ASP A 39 -1.23 21.84 -14.07
CA ASP A 39 -2.14 21.90 -12.91
C ASP A 39 -3.09 20.70 -12.87
N ARG A 40 -3.60 20.27 -14.02
CA ARG A 40 -4.47 19.10 -14.12
C ARG A 40 -3.68 17.81 -13.85
N LEU A 41 -2.45 17.70 -14.36
CA LEU A 41 -1.57 16.57 -14.04
C LEU A 41 -1.27 16.50 -12.54
N ALA A 42 -0.98 17.64 -11.89
CA ALA A 42 -0.71 17.72 -10.47
C ALA A 42 -1.93 17.32 -9.62
N ARG A 43 -3.14 17.79 -9.99
CA ARG A 43 -4.39 17.34 -9.35
C ARG A 43 -4.61 15.83 -9.51
N LEU A 44 -4.33 15.28 -10.68
CA LEU A 44 -4.42 13.84 -10.92
C LEU A 44 -3.42 13.09 -10.02
N ALA A 45 -2.16 13.52 -9.98
CA ALA A 45 -1.13 12.91 -9.14
C ALA A 45 -1.48 12.94 -7.64
N HIS A 46 -2.00 14.08 -7.16
CA HIS A 46 -2.45 14.28 -5.79
C HIS A 46 -3.61 13.36 -5.43
N SER A 47 -4.69 13.37 -6.24
CA SER A 47 -5.86 12.51 -6.02
C SER A 47 -5.51 11.02 -6.03
N GLN A 48 -4.53 10.63 -6.85
CA GLN A 48 -4.04 9.26 -6.96
C GLN A 48 -2.94 8.92 -5.93
N GLN A 49 -2.52 9.90 -5.11
CA GLN A 49 -1.51 9.77 -4.06
C GLN A 49 -0.13 9.31 -4.56
N VAL A 50 0.25 9.73 -5.77
CA VAL A 50 1.50 9.36 -6.45
C VAL A 50 2.33 10.59 -6.88
N SER A 51 2.07 11.74 -6.27
CA SER A 51 2.77 13.00 -6.60
C SER A 51 4.28 12.93 -6.50
N GLY A 52 4.81 12.17 -5.53
CA GLY A 52 6.26 11.96 -5.42
C GLY A 52 6.84 11.26 -6.66
N ILE A 53 6.11 10.31 -7.26
CA ILE A 53 6.51 9.64 -8.50
C ILE A 53 6.51 10.65 -9.65
N VAL A 54 5.44 11.43 -9.78
CA VAL A 54 5.31 12.44 -10.84
C VAL A 54 6.38 13.53 -10.69
N TYR A 55 6.66 14.00 -9.48
CA TYR A 55 7.74 14.94 -9.22
C TYR A 55 9.09 14.38 -9.66
N VAL A 56 9.44 13.17 -9.20
CA VAL A 56 10.73 12.55 -9.52
C VAL A 56 10.90 12.39 -11.02
N GLN A 57 9.89 11.88 -11.72
CA GLN A 57 9.97 11.68 -13.16
C GLN A 57 9.97 13.00 -13.94
N CYS A 58 9.20 14.02 -13.52
CA CYS A 58 8.93 15.20 -14.36
C CYS A 58 9.69 16.47 -13.98
N ARG A 59 10.39 16.53 -12.83
CA ARG A 59 10.99 17.77 -12.27
C ARG A 59 11.85 18.59 -13.24
N ALA A 60 12.46 17.97 -14.24
CA ALA A 60 13.28 18.66 -15.23
C ALA A 60 12.49 19.62 -16.15
N TRP A 61 11.18 19.35 -16.34
CA TRP A 61 10.30 20.08 -17.26
C TRP A 61 9.28 21.00 -16.56
N LEU A 62 9.25 21.02 -15.22
CA LEU A 62 8.37 21.88 -14.42
C LEU A 62 8.83 23.36 -14.35
N ARG A 63 9.66 23.81 -15.31
CA ARG A 63 10.34 25.11 -15.25
C ARG A 63 9.36 26.28 -15.34
N ASP A 64 8.36 26.17 -16.19
CA ASP A 64 7.40 27.25 -16.47
C ASP A 64 6.13 27.17 -15.59
N SER A 65 6.09 26.23 -14.64
CA SER A 65 4.94 26.03 -13.74
C SER A 65 5.41 26.00 -12.29
N GLU A 66 5.88 27.15 -11.79
CA GLU A 66 6.48 27.27 -10.46
C GLU A 66 5.55 26.79 -9.34
N ALA A 67 4.26 27.15 -9.38
CA ALA A 67 3.27 26.71 -8.40
C ALA A 67 3.15 25.17 -8.38
N VAL A 68 3.05 24.53 -9.55
CA VAL A 68 2.97 23.07 -9.68
C VAL A 68 4.26 22.40 -9.20
N ARG A 69 5.42 22.99 -9.55
CA ARG A 69 6.73 22.51 -9.09
C ARG A 69 6.80 22.51 -7.57
N THR A 70 6.42 23.61 -6.93
CA THR A 70 6.40 23.75 -5.47
C THR A 70 5.45 22.73 -4.84
N GLN A 71 4.21 22.63 -5.32
CA GLN A 71 3.23 21.67 -4.80
C GLN A 71 3.76 20.22 -4.86
N LEU A 72 4.21 19.77 -6.03
CA LEU A 72 4.70 18.40 -6.21
C LEU A 72 5.97 18.13 -5.40
N HIS A 73 6.81 19.15 -5.21
CA HIS A 73 8.03 19.07 -4.40
C HIS A 73 7.71 18.94 -2.91
N GLU A 74 6.77 19.72 -2.39
CA GLU A 74 6.30 19.63 -1.00
C GLU A 74 5.63 18.28 -0.71
N GLU A 75 4.83 17.77 -1.65
CA GLU A 75 4.20 16.45 -1.52
C GLU A 75 5.24 15.33 -1.58
N PHE A 76 6.28 15.45 -2.42
CA PHE A 76 7.43 14.54 -2.42
C PHE A 76 8.18 14.57 -1.09
N TYR A 77 8.51 15.76 -0.57
CA TYR A 77 9.19 15.90 0.72
C TYR A 77 8.36 15.33 1.87
N SER A 78 7.06 15.57 1.85
CA SER A 78 6.12 14.99 2.81
C SER A 78 6.19 13.47 2.75
N ALA A 79 6.12 12.86 1.56
CA ALA A 79 6.22 11.41 1.40
C ALA A 79 7.52 10.84 2.01
N VAL A 80 8.65 11.51 1.77
CA VAL A 80 9.95 11.16 2.38
C VAL A 80 9.92 11.27 3.89
N TYR A 81 9.43 12.39 4.43
CA TYR A 81 9.32 12.63 5.87
C TYR A 81 8.46 11.55 6.56
N TYR A 82 7.29 11.24 6.00
CA TYR A 82 6.41 10.20 6.52
C TYR A 82 7.04 8.81 6.44
N ALA A 83 7.75 8.49 5.36
CA ALA A 83 8.43 7.19 5.23
C ALA A 83 9.53 7.02 6.28
N VAL A 84 10.34 8.05 6.52
CA VAL A 84 11.39 8.01 7.56
C VAL A 84 10.79 7.94 8.96
N SER A 85 9.80 8.79 9.25
CA SER A 85 9.11 8.80 10.56
C SER A 85 8.47 7.44 10.87
N ARG A 86 7.78 6.85 9.88
CA ARG A 86 7.15 5.53 10.02
C ARG A 86 8.16 4.43 10.27
N ARG A 87 9.32 4.46 9.60
CA ARG A 87 10.35 3.42 9.81
C ARG A 87 10.85 3.40 11.25
N GLU A 88 11.11 4.57 11.84
CA GLU A 88 11.57 4.64 13.22
C GLU A 88 10.47 4.25 14.21
N ASP A 89 9.23 4.69 13.98
CA ASP A 89 8.11 4.30 14.85
C ASP A 89 7.75 2.81 14.73
N ILE A 90 7.88 2.20 13.53
CA ILE A 90 7.72 0.75 13.35
C ILE A 90 8.76 0.03 14.21
N ARG A 91 10.05 0.39 14.16
CA ARG A 91 11.07 -0.25 15.01
C ARG A 91 10.74 -0.18 16.50
N ALA A 92 10.21 0.97 16.95
CA ALA A 92 9.78 1.12 18.34
C ALA A 92 8.58 0.22 18.67
N LEU A 93 7.62 0.09 17.76
CA LEU A 93 6.48 -0.82 17.88
C LEU A 93 6.94 -2.29 17.93
N GLU A 94 7.82 -2.70 17.01
CA GLU A 94 8.38 -4.05 16.97
C GLU A 94 9.11 -4.39 18.27
N THR A 95 9.91 -3.45 18.79
CA THR A 95 10.62 -3.60 20.07
C THR A 95 9.64 -3.80 21.22
N ALA A 96 8.60 -2.97 21.30
CA ALA A 96 7.60 -3.05 22.36
C ALA A 96 6.80 -4.35 22.31
N PHE A 97 6.37 -4.77 21.12
CA PHE A 97 5.59 -6.00 20.92
C PHE A 97 6.44 -7.24 21.20
N THR A 98 7.72 -7.21 20.79
CA THR A 98 8.66 -8.30 21.07
C THR A 98 8.90 -8.44 22.57
N ALA A 99 9.16 -7.33 23.27
CA ALA A 99 9.36 -7.35 24.73
C ALA A 99 8.11 -7.79 25.51
N ALA A 100 6.93 -7.64 24.91
CA ALA A 100 5.67 -8.04 25.50
C ALA A 100 5.18 -9.43 25.04
N ASP A 101 5.94 -10.16 24.22
CA ASP A 101 5.53 -11.43 23.61
C ASP A 101 4.13 -11.34 22.95
N ILE A 102 3.94 -10.32 22.11
CA ILE A 102 2.73 -10.14 21.30
C ILE A 102 3.09 -10.44 19.85
N PRO A 103 2.64 -11.57 19.28
CA PRO A 103 2.82 -11.86 17.86
C PRO A 103 2.04 -10.89 17.00
N PHE A 104 2.66 -10.40 15.93
CA PHE A 104 1.99 -9.50 15.00
C PHE A 104 2.55 -9.61 13.58
N LEU A 105 1.75 -9.15 12.63
CA LEU A 105 2.13 -8.93 11.25
C LEU A 105 2.02 -7.45 10.93
N LEU A 106 2.93 -6.97 10.09
CA LEU A 106 2.70 -5.79 9.29
C LEU A 106 2.18 -6.25 7.93
N VAL A 107 1.25 -5.52 7.34
CA VAL A 107 0.65 -5.88 6.06
C VAL A 107 0.53 -4.68 5.12
N LYS A 108 0.17 -4.95 3.86
CA LYS A 108 -0.01 -3.94 2.81
C LYS A 108 1.22 -3.06 2.66
N GLY A 109 1.07 -1.78 2.98
CA GLY A 109 2.06 -0.76 2.70
C GLY A 109 3.35 -0.90 3.43
N ALA A 110 3.28 -1.27 4.71
CA ALA A 110 4.46 -1.45 5.53
C ALA A 110 5.38 -2.54 4.96
N GLU A 111 4.79 -3.59 4.36
CA GLU A 111 5.54 -4.68 3.74
C GLU A 111 6.00 -4.35 2.32
N VAL A 112 5.07 -3.92 1.46
CA VAL A 112 5.35 -3.73 0.02
C VAL A 112 6.23 -2.52 -0.24
N GLN A 113 6.30 -1.54 0.67
CA GLN A 113 7.15 -0.36 0.52
C GLN A 113 8.61 -0.72 0.16
N SER A 114 9.16 -1.80 0.74
CA SER A 114 10.51 -2.26 0.46
C SER A 114 10.71 -2.78 -0.98
N CYS A 115 9.64 -3.15 -1.68
CA CYS A 115 9.67 -3.63 -3.06
C CYS A 115 9.73 -2.50 -4.10
N TYR A 116 9.49 -1.25 -3.69
CA TYR A 116 9.54 -0.10 -4.59
C TYR A 116 10.99 0.31 -4.88
N PRO A 117 11.34 0.73 -6.11
CA PRO A 117 12.68 1.22 -6.45
C PRO A 117 13.13 2.39 -5.57
N VAL A 118 12.18 3.25 -5.19
CA VAL A 118 12.36 4.32 -4.21
C VAL A 118 11.29 4.14 -3.13
N PRO A 119 11.58 3.45 -2.02
CA PRO A 119 10.59 3.09 -0.99
C PRO A 119 9.79 4.28 -0.46
N GLN A 120 10.42 5.45 -0.37
CA GLN A 120 9.80 6.68 0.13
C GLN A 120 8.65 7.18 -0.76
N LEU A 121 8.61 6.78 -2.04
CA LEU A 121 7.53 7.13 -2.96
C LEU A 121 6.27 6.28 -2.78
N ARG A 122 6.36 5.17 -2.03
CA ARG A 122 5.19 4.37 -1.64
C ARG A 122 4.49 5.06 -0.47
N THR A 123 3.60 6.01 -0.78
CA THR A 123 2.79 6.70 0.23
C THR A 123 1.76 5.77 0.88
N MET A 124 1.45 6.00 2.16
CA MET A 124 0.32 5.40 2.89
C MET A 124 -0.21 6.35 3.95
N GLY A 125 -1.51 6.25 4.21
CA GLY A 125 -2.17 6.98 5.29
C GLY A 125 -1.93 6.37 6.67
N ASP A 126 -1.79 5.05 6.74
CA ASP A 126 -1.65 4.28 7.97
C ASP A 126 -0.66 3.11 7.80
N THR A 127 -0.32 2.53 8.95
CA THR A 127 0.42 1.27 9.10
C THR A 127 -0.55 0.23 9.64
N ASP A 128 -0.90 -0.76 8.83
CA ASP A 128 -1.77 -1.87 9.23
C ASP A 128 -0.97 -2.90 10.03
N VAL A 129 -1.47 -3.23 11.22
CA VAL A 129 -0.94 -4.24 12.13
C VAL A 129 -2.00 -5.31 12.35
N LEU A 130 -1.69 -6.58 12.09
CA LEU A 130 -2.57 -7.70 12.43
C LEU A 130 -2.04 -8.41 13.68
N ILE A 131 -2.91 -8.62 14.65
CA ILE A 131 -2.64 -9.39 15.87
C ILE A 131 -3.65 -10.52 16.01
N HIS A 132 -3.39 -11.47 16.92
CA HIS A 132 -4.44 -12.41 17.29
C HIS A 132 -5.55 -11.71 18.11
N PRO A 133 -6.83 -12.14 17.99
CA PRO A 133 -7.92 -11.58 18.78
C PRO A 133 -7.67 -11.59 20.29
N ARG A 134 -7.03 -12.65 20.80
CA ARG A 134 -6.66 -12.80 22.22
C ARG A 134 -5.70 -11.73 22.74
N ASP A 135 -4.93 -11.12 21.84
CA ASP A 135 -3.88 -10.16 22.19
C ASP A 135 -4.36 -8.71 22.13
N ARG A 136 -5.60 -8.44 21.69
CA ARG A 136 -6.17 -7.09 21.57
C ARG A 136 -5.99 -6.25 22.83
N ALA A 137 -6.48 -6.73 23.96
CA ALA A 137 -6.41 -5.97 25.22
C ALA A 137 -4.96 -5.71 25.67
N ARG A 138 -4.05 -6.67 25.44
CA ARG A 138 -2.62 -6.52 25.76
C ARG A 138 -1.96 -5.49 24.84
N ALA A 139 -2.25 -5.54 23.54
CA ALA A 139 -1.72 -4.61 22.55
C ALA A 139 -2.19 -3.18 22.81
N ASP A 140 -3.46 -2.97 23.16
CA ASP A 140 -3.97 -1.64 23.51
C ASP A 140 -3.31 -1.05 24.75
N ALA A 141 -3.25 -1.83 25.84
CA ALA A 141 -2.58 -1.40 27.07
C ALA A 141 -1.10 -1.05 26.81
N LEU A 142 -0.41 -1.88 26.01
CA LEU A 142 0.98 -1.65 25.61
C LEU A 142 1.13 -0.36 24.78
N LEU A 143 0.33 -0.19 23.73
CA LEU A 143 0.40 0.99 22.86
C LEU A 143 0.14 2.28 23.64
N LYS A 144 -0.87 2.30 24.52
CA LYS A 144 -1.14 3.43 25.41
C LYS A 144 0.05 3.72 26.34
N ALA A 145 0.66 2.68 26.93
CA ALA A 145 1.85 2.82 27.76
C ALA A 145 3.08 3.34 26.98
N GLN A 146 3.18 3.02 25.69
CA GLN A 146 4.22 3.51 24.77
C GLN A 146 3.93 4.91 24.21
N GLY A 147 2.87 5.58 24.68
CA GLY A 147 2.53 6.96 24.29
C GLY A 147 1.74 7.07 22.98
N TYR A 148 1.13 5.99 22.50
CA TYR A 148 0.21 6.05 21.37
C TYR A 148 -1.17 6.52 21.85
N THR A 149 -1.78 7.42 21.10
CA THR A 149 -3.15 7.89 21.38
C THR A 149 -4.15 7.08 20.57
N CYS A 150 -5.07 6.39 21.23
CA CYS A 150 -6.22 5.77 20.56
C CYS A 150 -7.16 6.87 20.05
N THR A 151 -7.53 6.79 18.78
CA THR A 151 -8.38 7.76 18.07
C THR A 151 -9.69 7.18 17.58
N VAL A 152 -9.73 5.86 17.36
CA VAL A 152 -10.94 5.12 16.97
C VAL A 152 -10.87 3.75 17.63
N GLU A 153 -11.99 3.33 18.22
CA GLU A 153 -12.16 2.00 18.80
C GLU A 153 -13.48 1.42 18.32
N CYS A 154 -13.43 0.49 17.37
CA CYS A 154 -14.60 -0.26 16.94
C CYS A 154 -14.24 -1.74 16.70
N PRO A 155 -15.23 -2.64 16.56
CA PRO A 155 -14.97 -4.07 16.42
C PRO A 155 -14.05 -4.44 15.24
N ALA A 156 -14.08 -3.66 14.16
CA ALA A 156 -13.27 -3.93 12.97
C ALA A 156 -11.84 -3.38 13.07
N VAL A 157 -11.61 -2.26 13.77
CA VAL A 157 -10.28 -1.63 13.77
C VAL A 157 -10.09 -0.73 14.98
N TRP A 158 -8.89 -0.78 15.56
CA TRP A 158 -8.43 0.17 16.57
C TRP A 158 -7.38 1.08 15.97
N SER A 159 -7.69 2.38 15.84
CA SER A 159 -6.77 3.35 15.24
C SER A 159 -5.96 4.09 16.30
N TYR A 160 -4.65 4.09 16.15
CA TYR A 160 -3.73 4.80 17.03
C TYR A 160 -2.94 5.86 16.26
N ARG A 161 -2.46 6.87 16.99
CA ARG A 161 -1.51 7.86 16.47
C ARG A 161 -0.30 7.97 17.37
N ARG A 162 0.87 8.10 16.76
CA ARG A 162 2.12 8.54 17.40
C ARG A 162 2.82 9.49 16.47
N GLY A 163 3.01 10.74 16.91
CA GLY A 163 3.49 11.81 16.04
C GLY A 163 2.64 11.92 14.76
N PRO A 164 3.27 11.97 13.56
CA PRO A 164 2.53 12.10 12.30
C PRO A 164 1.94 10.76 11.82
N VAL A 165 2.33 9.62 12.40
CA VAL A 165 2.01 8.29 11.87
C VAL A 165 0.71 7.76 12.50
N LYS A 166 -0.17 7.24 11.64
CA LYS A 166 -1.38 6.51 12.03
C LYS A 166 -1.12 5.01 11.95
N TYR A 167 -1.67 4.28 12.90
CA TYR A 167 -1.65 2.81 12.96
C TYR A 167 -3.08 2.31 13.01
N GLU A 168 -3.36 1.22 12.32
CA GLU A 168 -4.62 0.50 12.41
C GLU A 168 -4.31 -0.92 12.87
N VAL A 169 -4.78 -1.25 14.07
CA VAL A 169 -4.65 -2.59 14.65
C VAL A 169 -5.92 -3.37 14.35
N HIS A 170 -5.74 -4.47 13.63
CA HIS A 170 -6.78 -5.39 13.20
C HIS A 170 -6.58 -6.74 13.86
N ASP A 171 -7.66 -7.51 14.00
CA ASP A 171 -7.60 -8.92 14.40
C ASP A 171 -8.10 -9.88 13.31
N HIS A 172 -8.62 -9.33 12.19
CA HIS A 172 -8.93 -10.05 10.96
C HIS A 172 -8.39 -9.25 9.76
N MET A 173 -8.04 -9.94 8.67
CA MET A 173 -7.48 -9.26 7.50
C MET A 173 -8.54 -8.57 6.63
N ILE A 174 -9.74 -9.15 6.56
CA ILE A 174 -10.89 -8.70 5.76
C ILE A 174 -12.15 -8.88 6.60
N TYR A 175 -12.93 -7.82 6.81
CA TYR A 175 -14.18 -7.87 7.58
C TYR A 175 -15.41 -7.85 6.67
N GLU A 176 -15.28 -7.28 5.47
CA GLU A 176 -16.39 -7.02 4.57
C GLU A 176 -16.50 -8.11 3.48
N PRO A 177 -17.73 -8.44 3.04
CA PRO A 177 -17.93 -9.22 1.83
C PRO A 177 -17.28 -8.54 0.62
N VAL A 178 -16.70 -9.35 -0.26
CA VAL A 178 -16.07 -8.86 -1.51
C VAL A 178 -16.86 -9.33 -2.73
N ILE A 179 -16.89 -10.64 -3.00
CA ILE A 179 -17.67 -11.22 -4.10
C ILE A 179 -18.45 -12.44 -3.63
N GLY A 180 -19.73 -12.49 -4.01
CA GLY A 180 -20.60 -13.64 -3.77
C GLY A 180 -20.87 -13.90 -2.30
N ASP A 181 -20.98 -15.17 -1.95
CA ASP A 181 -21.27 -15.73 -0.62
C ASP A 181 -20.03 -16.27 0.10
N VAL A 182 -18.83 -15.91 -0.37
CA VAL A 182 -17.57 -16.33 0.25
C VAL A 182 -17.39 -15.61 1.60
N ASP A 183 -17.09 -16.36 2.65
CA ASP A 183 -16.72 -15.81 3.95
C ASP A 183 -15.21 -15.48 3.97
N TYR A 184 -14.89 -14.25 3.56
CA TYR A 184 -13.51 -13.77 3.50
C TYR A 184 -12.87 -13.62 4.88
N ALA A 185 -13.65 -13.31 5.92
CA ALA A 185 -13.12 -13.18 7.27
C ALA A 185 -12.60 -14.53 7.75
N ALA A 186 -13.45 -15.57 7.68
CA ALA A 186 -13.08 -16.94 8.04
C ALA A 186 -11.94 -17.48 7.16
N TYR A 187 -11.96 -17.20 5.86
CA TYR A 187 -10.89 -17.63 4.95
C TYR A 187 -9.52 -17.10 5.38
N PHE A 188 -9.42 -15.79 5.67
CA PHE A 188 -8.14 -15.17 6.03
C PHE A 188 -7.72 -15.39 7.48
N GLU A 189 -8.49 -16.07 8.33
CA GLU A 189 -7.99 -16.55 9.63
C GLU A 189 -6.79 -17.48 9.45
N ARG A 190 -6.77 -18.24 8.35
CA ARG A 190 -5.69 -19.15 7.97
C ARG A 190 -4.41 -18.42 7.55
N ALA A 191 -4.41 -17.10 7.42
CA ALA A 191 -3.20 -16.34 7.10
C ALA A 191 -2.06 -16.59 8.09
N TRP A 192 -2.36 -16.93 9.35
CA TRP A 192 -1.36 -17.32 10.35
C TRP A 192 -0.69 -18.68 10.07
N GLU A 193 -1.28 -19.54 9.25
CA GLU A 193 -0.64 -20.78 8.75
C GLU A 193 0.45 -20.49 7.70
N HIS A 194 0.39 -19.28 7.12
CA HIS A 194 1.17 -18.81 5.99
C HIS A 194 2.26 -17.80 6.42
N VAL A 195 2.72 -17.87 7.67
CA VAL A 195 3.71 -16.94 8.22
C VAL A 195 5.06 -17.60 8.47
N ARG A 196 6.13 -16.83 8.30
CA ARG A 196 7.48 -17.17 8.71
C ARG A 196 7.93 -16.29 9.88
N PRO A 197 8.64 -16.85 10.88
CA PRO A 197 9.20 -16.06 11.97
C PRO A 197 10.35 -15.17 11.47
N LEU A 198 10.54 -14.04 12.13
CA LEU A 198 11.75 -13.22 12.00
C LEU A 198 12.65 -13.46 13.21
N ALA A 199 13.96 -13.46 13.02
CA ALA A 199 14.91 -13.67 14.09
C ALA A 199 14.77 -12.58 15.16
N ASP A 200 14.79 -12.98 16.43
CA ASP A 200 14.75 -12.10 17.60
C ASP A 200 13.58 -11.11 17.63
N SER A 201 12.43 -11.47 17.05
CA SER A 201 11.24 -10.63 17.00
C SER A 201 9.96 -11.44 17.20
N SER A 202 8.95 -10.84 17.84
CA SER A 202 7.57 -11.38 17.82
C SER A 202 6.86 -11.08 16.50
N ARG A 203 7.46 -10.27 15.63
CA ARG A 203 6.97 -10.05 14.28
C ARG A 203 7.13 -11.32 13.45
N VAL A 204 6.04 -11.71 12.80
CA VAL A 204 6.07 -12.71 11.74
C VAL A 204 5.81 -12.02 10.40
N GLN A 205 6.12 -12.71 9.30
CA GLN A 205 5.93 -12.19 7.96
C GLN A 205 5.08 -13.17 7.16
N LEU A 206 4.05 -12.68 6.46
CA LEU A 206 3.33 -13.51 5.49
C LEU A 206 4.28 -13.99 4.39
N ASP A 207 4.13 -15.24 3.98
CA ASP A 207 4.73 -15.72 2.75
C ASP A 207 4.24 -14.87 1.56
N GLU A 208 5.08 -14.77 0.53
CA GLU A 208 4.81 -13.85 -0.57
C GLU A 208 3.58 -14.24 -1.39
N SER A 209 3.19 -15.51 -1.41
CA SER A 209 1.99 -15.99 -2.12
C SER A 209 0.73 -15.58 -1.38
N CYS A 210 0.68 -15.81 -0.06
CA CYS A 210 -0.44 -15.39 0.79
C CYS A 210 -0.56 -13.86 0.83
N HIS A 211 0.58 -13.15 0.89
CA HIS A 211 0.57 -11.68 0.82
C HIS A 211 0.05 -11.16 -0.53
N PHE A 212 0.45 -11.77 -1.66
CA PHE A 212 -0.12 -11.42 -2.97
C PHE A 212 -1.63 -11.63 -3.00
N LEU A 213 -2.11 -12.79 -2.52
CA LEU A 213 -3.53 -13.11 -2.45
C LEU A 213 -4.29 -12.09 -1.58
N TYR A 214 -3.71 -11.66 -0.47
CA TYR A 214 -4.28 -10.63 0.37
C TYR A 214 -4.38 -9.28 -0.35
N LEU A 215 -3.33 -8.84 -1.04
CA LEU A 215 -3.32 -7.56 -1.76
C LEU A 215 -4.36 -7.52 -2.88
N ILE A 216 -4.48 -8.58 -3.68
CA ILE A 216 -5.47 -8.63 -4.76
C ILE A 216 -6.89 -8.68 -4.21
N THR A 217 -7.13 -9.44 -3.13
CA THR A 217 -8.44 -9.47 -2.46
C THR A 217 -8.81 -8.12 -1.86
N HIS A 218 -7.86 -7.44 -1.20
CA HIS A 218 -8.07 -6.10 -0.66
C HIS A 218 -8.32 -5.08 -1.78
N THR A 219 -7.64 -5.22 -2.93
CA THR A 219 -7.87 -4.39 -4.12
C THR A 219 -9.30 -4.58 -4.64
N ALA A 220 -9.74 -5.83 -4.79
CA ALA A 220 -11.11 -6.15 -5.21
C ALA A 220 -12.15 -5.60 -4.24
N LYS A 221 -11.93 -5.74 -2.92
CA LYS A 221 -12.81 -5.18 -1.88
C LYS A 221 -13.08 -3.69 -2.10
N HIS A 222 -12.03 -2.92 -2.36
CA HIS A 222 -12.19 -1.48 -2.54
C HIS A 222 -12.84 -1.10 -3.85
N LEU A 223 -12.53 -1.81 -4.93
CA LEU A 223 -13.15 -1.58 -6.24
C LEU A 223 -14.65 -1.87 -6.21
N VAL A 224 -15.10 -2.90 -5.47
CA VAL A 224 -16.52 -3.21 -5.31
C VAL A 224 -17.24 -2.21 -4.40
N ASN A 225 -16.63 -1.87 -3.25
CA ASN A 225 -17.38 -1.20 -2.18
C ASN A 225 -17.19 0.33 -2.10
N LYS A 226 -16.16 0.90 -2.73
CA LYS A 226 -15.80 2.32 -2.52
C LYS A 226 -15.31 3.00 -3.80
N GLY A 227 -14.21 2.51 -4.35
CA GLY A 227 -13.35 3.21 -5.30
C GLY A 227 -11.91 3.27 -4.76
N TYR A 228 -10.93 3.28 -5.65
CA TYR A 228 -9.53 3.21 -5.23
C TYR A 228 -8.58 3.90 -6.22
N GLY A 229 -7.43 4.35 -5.71
CA GLY A 229 -6.37 4.94 -6.53
C GLY A 229 -5.39 3.92 -7.11
N PHE A 230 -4.34 4.38 -7.79
CA PHE A 230 -3.37 3.49 -8.47
C PHE A 230 -2.45 2.68 -7.54
N ARG A 231 -2.35 3.02 -6.25
CA ARG A 231 -1.37 2.42 -5.33
C ARG A 231 -1.41 0.89 -5.21
N PRO A 232 -2.55 0.17 -5.12
CA PRO A 232 -2.55 -1.28 -4.98
C PRO A 232 -2.10 -1.98 -6.24
N PHE A 233 -2.40 -1.40 -7.41
CA PHE A 233 -1.91 -1.93 -8.67
C PHE A 233 -0.39 -1.83 -8.72
N LEU A 234 0.17 -0.70 -8.27
CA LEU A 234 1.62 -0.57 -8.10
C LEU A 234 2.16 -1.56 -7.05
N ASP A 235 1.48 -1.73 -5.91
CA ASP A 235 1.89 -2.68 -4.87
C ASP A 235 1.97 -4.11 -5.44
N LEU A 236 0.95 -4.56 -6.19
CA LEU A 236 0.93 -5.85 -6.86
C LEU A 236 2.09 -5.98 -7.86
N VAL A 237 2.30 -4.97 -8.72
CA VAL A 237 3.39 -4.98 -9.70
C VAL A 237 4.76 -5.08 -9.04
N PHE A 238 5.02 -4.28 -8.00
CA PHE A 238 6.31 -4.28 -7.32
C PHE A 238 6.53 -5.52 -6.45
N LEU A 239 5.48 -6.05 -5.81
CA LEU A 239 5.56 -7.32 -5.11
C LEU A 239 5.90 -8.46 -6.08
N CYS A 240 5.23 -8.55 -7.23
CA CYS A 240 5.51 -9.56 -8.26
C CYS A 240 6.94 -9.45 -8.80
N ARG A 241 7.46 -8.23 -8.99
CA ARG A 241 8.84 -8.05 -9.46
C ARG A 241 9.90 -8.43 -8.42
N SER A 242 9.62 -8.15 -7.15
CA SER A 242 10.56 -8.41 -6.05
C SER A 242 10.57 -9.89 -5.62
N ALA A 243 9.41 -10.55 -5.70
CA ALA A 243 9.21 -11.85 -5.09
C ALA A 243 8.48 -12.88 -5.97
N GLY A 244 8.13 -12.54 -7.21
CA GLY A 244 7.30 -13.40 -8.07
C GLY A 244 7.91 -14.78 -8.36
N GLU A 245 9.24 -14.91 -8.38
CA GLU A 245 9.90 -16.21 -8.54
C GLU A 245 9.77 -17.12 -7.31
N ARG A 246 9.52 -16.54 -6.13
CA ARG A 246 9.31 -17.27 -4.86
C ARG A 246 7.85 -17.60 -4.59
N MET A 247 6.93 -17.05 -5.39
CA MET A 247 5.50 -17.27 -5.23
C MET A 247 5.05 -18.57 -5.87
N ASP A 248 4.15 -19.29 -5.21
CA ASP A 248 3.47 -20.44 -5.77
C ASP A 248 2.25 -19.97 -6.59
N TRP A 249 2.49 -19.70 -7.88
CA TRP A 249 1.44 -19.30 -8.81
C TRP A 249 0.35 -20.36 -9.04
N THR A 250 0.66 -21.64 -8.79
CA THR A 250 -0.33 -22.71 -8.89
C THR A 250 -1.31 -22.63 -7.72
N TRP A 251 -0.77 -22.48 -6.50
CA TRP A 251 -1.57 -22.28 -5.30
C TRP A 251 -2.37 -20.98 -5.37
N ILE A 252 -1.74 -19.85 -5.73
CA ILE A 252 -2.43 -18.55 -5.89
C ILE A 252 -3.61 -18.68 -6.86
N ALA A 253 -3.42 -19.33 -8.01
CA ALA A 253 -4.50 -19.52 -8.98
C ALA A 253 -5.65 -20.35 -8.39
N GLN A 254 -5.37 -21.39 -7.60
CA GLN A 254 -6.39 -22.19 -6.93
C GLN A 254 -7.18 -21.38 -5.89
N GLU A 255 -6.48 -20.62 -5.05
CA GLU A 255 -7.10 -19.79 -4.03
C GLU A 255 -7.92 -18.64 -4.63
N LEU A 256 -7.46 -18.03 -5.72
CA LEU A 256 -8.26 -17.05 -6.47
C LEU A 256 -9.58 -17.64 -6.98
N ARG A 257 -9.62 -18.93 -7.36
CA ARG A 257 -10.89 -19.61 -7.73
C ARG A 257 -11.77 -19.81 -6.51
N ALA A 258 -11.19 -20.27 -5.39
CA ALA A 258 -11.90 -20.48 -4.14
C ALA A 258 -12.54 -19.19 -3.62
N LEU A 259 -11.82 -18.07 -3.77
CA LEU A 259 -12.29 -16.72 -3.45
C LEU A 259 -13.16 -16.09 -4.56
N ARG A 260 -13.36 -16.77 -5.70
CA ARG A 260 -14.09 -16.25 -6.88
C ARG A 260 -13.54 -14.94 -7.46
N LEU A 261 -12.24 -14.69 -7.27
CA LEU A 261 -11.50 -13.54 -7.77
C LEU A 261 -10.85 -13.76 -9.14
N GLU A 262 -10.91 -14.97 -9.71
CA GLU A 262 -10.32 -15.30 -11.01
C GLU A 262 -10.89 -14.52 -12.21
N ARG A 263 -12.10 -13.96 -12.07
CA ARG A 263 -12.80 -13.18 -13.10
C ARG A 263 -12.86 -11.69 -12.78
N PHE A 264 -12.15 -11.28 -11.74
CA PHE A 264 -12.09 -9.92 -11.27
C PHE A 264 -11.04 -9.11 -12.05
#